data_AF-A0A8X8X7N9-F1
#
_entry.id   AF-A0A8X8X7N9-F1
#
_cell.length_a   1.000
_cell.length_b   1.000
_cell.length_c   1.000
_cell.angle_alpha   90.00
_cell.angle_beta   90.00
_cell.angle_gamma   90.00
#
_symmetry.space_group_name_H-M   'P 1'
#
loop_
_entity.id
_entity.type
_entity.pdbx_description
1 polymer ?
#
loop_
_entity_poly.entity_id
_entity_poly.type
_entity_poly.pdbx_seq_one_letter_code
_entity_poly.pdbx_strand_id
1 'polypeptide(L)'
;MEREQKGFHSCGDLFLRLQQKRESGIDLLGIPPVRIGENEEISYEAATTAVKKALRVNRAVQASNGHWPAENAGPLFFTPPLLISLYISWTLNKVMTSTHINESIRYIDNHRVNLGLILF
;
A
#
# COMPACT_ATOMS: atom_id res chain seq x y z
N MET A 1 -13.44 14.87 6.43
CA MET A 1 -14.02 15.98 5.66
C MET A 1 -13.02 16.63 4.70
N GLU A 2 -11.81 17.03 5.14
CA GLU A 2 -10.81 17.63 4.22
C GLU A 2 -10.05 16.61 3.32
N ARG A 3 -10.07 15.32 3.68
CA ARG A 3 -9.33 14.25 2.97
C ARG A 3 -10.04 13.69 1.73
N GLU A 4 -11.36 13.88 1.61
CA GLU A 4 -12.18 13.28 0.55
C GLU A 4 -12.06 14.03 -0.79
N GLN A 5 -11.73 15.33 -0.76
CA GLN A 5 -11.65 16.17 -1.98
C GLN A 5 -10.41 15.94 -2.85
N LYS A 6 -9.40 15.18 -2.38
CA LYS A 6 -8.12 15.00 -3.09
C LYS A 6 -7.93 13.66 -3.80
N GLY A 7 -8.94 12.78 -3.81
CA GLY A 7 -8.79 11.43 -4.37
C GLY A 7 -7.86 10.60 -3.48
N PHE A 8 -8.36 10.20 -2.30
CA PHE A 8 -7.63 9.32 -1.41
C PHE A 8 -7.83 7.86 -1.82
N HIS A 9 -6.75 7.19 -2.23
CA HIS A 9 -6.73 5.74 -2.41
C HIS A 9 -6.11 5.10 -1.17
N SER A 10 -6.94 4.45 -0.35
CA SER A 10 -6.43 3.62 0.76
C SER A 10 -5.62 2.46 0.19
N CYS A 11 -4.37 2.31 0.63
CA CYS A 11 -3.49 1.22 0.23
C CYS A 11 -2.67 0.78 1.46
N GLY A 12 -2.88 -0.47 1.93
CA GLY A 12 -2.11 -1.06 3.02
C GLY A 12 -0.63 -1.21 2.66
N ASP A 13 -0.35 -1.49 1.39
CA ASP A 13 0.99 -1.69 0.82
C ASP A 13 1.81 -0.41 0.56
N LEU A 14 1.29 0.78 0.84
CA LEU A 14 1.90 2.02 0.39
C LEU A 14 3.38 2.13 0.82
N PHE A 15 3.66 1.95 2.11
CA PHE A 15 5.01 2.06 2.65
C PHE A 15 5.91 0.91 2.23
N LEU A 16 5.37 -0.31 2.17
CA LEU A 16 6.08 -1.48 1.65
C LEU A 16 6.57 -1.20 0.22
N ARG A 17 5.68 -0.78 -0.67
CA ARG A 17 6.04 -0.50 -2.07
C ARG A 17 6.99 0.69 -2.19
N LEU A 18 6.88 1.72 -1.35
CA LEU A 18 7.83 2.84 -1.34
C LEU A 18 9.24 2.37 -0.96
N GLN A 19 9.35 1.54 0.08
CA GLN A 19 10.63 0.98 0.50
C GLN A 19 11.22 0.08 -0.59
N GLN A 20 10.45 -0.87 -1.12
CA GLN A 20 10.95 -1.78 -2.15
C GLN A 20 11.42 -1.06 -3.41
N LYS A 21 10.64 -0.08 -3.88
CA LYS A 21 11.03 0.72 -5.05
C LYS A 21 12.34 1.45 -4.81
N ARG A 22 12.52 2.05 -3.62
CA ARG A 22 13.75 2.74 -3.24
C ARG A 22 14.94 1.78 -3.21
N GLU A 23 14.76 0.59 -2.64
CA GLU A 23 15.83 -0.42 -2.48
C GLU A 23 16.16 -1.16 -3.78
N SER A 24 15.21 -1.25 -4.73
CA SER A 24 15.41 -1.96 -5.99
C SER A 24 16.49 -1.36 -6.90
N GLY A 25 16.79 -0.04 -6.74
CA GLY A 25 17.68 0.70 -7.63
C GLY A 25 17.18 0.81 -9.08
N ILE A 26 15.94 0.38 -9.36
CA ILE A 26 15.38 0.41 -10.72
C ILE A 26 14.92 1.82 -11.07
N ASP A 27 15.37 2.31 -12.22
CA ASP A 27 14.87 3.57 -12.76
C ASP A 27 13.40 3.44 -13.20
N LEU A 28 12.53 3.96 -12.35
CA LEU A 28 11.11 4.08 -12.60
C LEU A 28 10.74 5.38 -13.29
N LEU A 29 11.62 6.37 -13.48
CA LEU A 29 11.28 7.63 -14.15
C LEU A 29 11.63 7.61 -15.64
N GLY A 30 12.58 6.79 -16.07
CA GLY A 30 13.01 6.70 -17.47
C GLY A 30 11.97 6.16 -18.48
N ILE A 31 10.82 5.67 -18.02
CA ILE A 31 9.65 5.46 -18.90
C ILE A 31 8.49 6.27 -18.33
N PRO A 32 7.97 7.28 -19.04
CA PRO A 32 6.82 8.05 -18.56
C PRO A 32 5.55 7.18 -18.55
N PRO A 33 4.60 7.46 -17.65
CA PRO A 33 3.29 6.82 -17.69
C PRO A 33 2.54 7.25 -18.96
N VAL A 34 1.97 6.29 -19.68
CA VAL A 34 1.06 6.55 -20.78
C VAL A 34 -0.34 6.77 -20.20
N ARG A 35 -0.99 7.86 -20.59
CA ARG A 35 -2.41 8.12 -20.28
C ARG A 35 -3.16 8.23 -21.59
N ILE A 36 -4.26 7.51 -21.68
CA ILE A 36 -5.11 7.42 -22.87
C ILE A 36 -6.49 7.92 -22.45
N GLY A 37 -7.11 8.80 -23.24
CA GLY A 37 -8.47 9.29 -22.99
C GLY A 37 -9.53 8.21 -23.19
N GLU A 38 -10.76 8.42 -22.68
CA GLU A 38 -11.86 7.43 -22.78
C GLU A 38 -12.24 7.06 -24.23
N ASN A 39 -12.01 7.97 -25.20
CA ASN A 39 -12.36 7.80 -26.61
C ASN A 39 -11.13 7.83 -27.55
N GLU A 40 -9.92 7.66 -27.01
CA GLU A 40 -8.68 7.68 -27.79
C GLU A 40 -8.29 6.26 -28.23
N GLU A 41 -7.95 6.08 -29.50
CA GLU A 41 -7.50 4.77 -30.01
C GLU A 41 -6.14 4.38 -29.41
N ILE A 42 -6.04 3.15 -28.91
CA ILE A 42 -4.81 2.62 -28.32
C ILE A 42 -3.84 2.23 -29.44
N SER A 43 -2.73 2.96 -29.56
CA SER A 43 -1.64 2.58 -30.47
C SER A 43 -0.80 1.43 -29.92
N TYR A 44 -0.13 0.71 -30.82
CA TYR A 44 0.80 -0.36 -30.45
C TYR A 44 1.97 0.16 -29.59
N GLU A 45 2.45 1.37 -29.88
CA GLU A 45 3.52 2.04 -29.15
C GLU A 45 3.09 2.40 -27.73
N ALA A 46 1.84 2.89 -27.57
CA ALA A 46 1.24 3.21 -26.27
C ALA A 46 1.13 1.94 -25.41
N ALA A 47 0.59 0.86 -25.96
CA ALA A 47 0.49 -0.43 -25.29
C ALA A 47 1.87 -0.98 -24.90
N THR A 48 2.83 -0.96 -25.83
CA THR A 48 4.21 -1.42 -25.61
C THR A 48 4.88 -0.64 -24.48
N THR A 49 4.71 0.69 -24.45
CA THR A 49 5.28 1.56 -23.42
C THR A 49 4.65 1.29 -22.05
N ALA A 50 3.32 1.13 -22.01
CA ALA A 50 2.59 0.79 -20.78
C ALA A 50 3.04 -0.55 -20.19
N VAL A 51 3.16 -1.60 -21.02
CA VAL A 51 3.62 -2.92 -20.57
C VAL A 51 5.06 -2.89 -20.07
N LYS A 52 5.98 -2.22 -20.81
CA LYS A 52 7.37 -2.04 -20.36
C LYS A 52 7.45 -1.33 -19.01
N LYS A 53 6.65 -0.29 -18.81
CA LYS A 53 6.54 0.42 -17.54
C LYS A 53 6.02 -0.48 -16.43
N ALA A 54 4.94 -1.23 -16.69
CA ALA A 54 4.34 -2.14 -15.72
C ALA A 54 5.32 -3.23 -15.28
N LEU A 55 6.08 -3.81 -16.22
CA LEU A 55 7.13 -4.80 -15.91
C LEU A 55 8.23 -4.20 -15.02
N ARG A 56 8.69 -2.98 -15.31
CA ARG A 56 9.69 -2.29 -14.45
C ARG A 56 9.15 -2.04 -13.05
N VAL A 57 7.90 -1.58 -12.93
CA VAL A 57 7.27 -1.36 -11.62
C VAL A 57 7.14 -2.68 -10.84
N ASN A 58 6.68 -3.76 -11.49
CA ASN A 58 6.57 -5.07 -10.86
C ASN A 58 7.93 -5.60 -10.40
N ARG A 59 8.97 -5.45 -11.22
CA ARG A 59 10.33 -5.83 -10.82
C ARG A 59 10.85 -5.00 -9.64
N ALA A 60 10.50 -3.71 -9.59
CA ALA A 60 10.92 -2.82 -8.50
C ALA A 60 10.25 -3.13 -7.15
N VAL A 61 9.15 -3.88 -7.14
CA VAL A 61 8.48 -4.36 -5.92
C VAL A 61 8.68 -5.85 -5.68
N GLN A 62 9.60 -6.49 -6.40
CA GLN A 62 9.98 -7.88 -6.16
C GLN A 62 10.98 -7.93 -4.99
N ALA A 63 10.77 -8.84 -4.05
CA ALA A 63 11.72 -9.10 -2.96
C ALA A 63 12.98 -9.80 -3.47
N SER A 64 14.06 -9.76 -2.68
CA SER A 64 15.38 -10.31 -3.04
C SER A 64 15.39 -11.82 -3.32
N ASN A 65 14.46 -12.57 -2.73
CA ASN A 65 14.24 -14.01 -2.96
C ASN A 65 13.17 -14.28 -4.04
N GLY A 66 12.75 -13.28 -4.80
CA GLY A 66 11.94 -13.44 -6.00
C GLY A 66 10.41 -13.41 -5.82
N HIS A 67 9.89 -13.38 -4.58
CA HIS A 67 8.44 -13.24 -4.36
C HIS A 67 7.99 -11.77 -4.44
N TRP A 68 6.67 -11.57 -4.54
CA TRP A 68 6.03 -10.26 -4.45
C TRP A 68 5.28 -10.17 -3.13
N PRO A 69 5.84 -9.50 -2.11
CA PRO A 69 5.13 -9.28 -0.87
C PRO A 69 3.97 -8.33 -1.16
N ALA A 70 2.82 -8.69 -0.63
CA ALA A 70 1.63 -7.89 -0.65
C ALA A 70 0.97 -8.04 0.72
N GLU A 71 0.29 -6.99 1.14
CA GLU A 71 -0.65 -7.06 2.21
C GLU A 71 -1.73 -8.07 1.84
N ASN A 72 -1.93 -9.03 2.74
CA ASN A 72 -3.00 -10.00 2.67
C ASN A 72 -3.97 -9.69 3.79
N ALA A 73 -4.71 -8.58 3.66
CA ALA A 73 -5.77 -8.26 4.60
C ALA A 73 -7.10 -8.85 4.17
N GLY A 74 -7.88 -9.21 5.18
CA GLY A 74 -9.33 -9.37 5.10
C GLY A 74 -9.98 -8.26 5.92
N PRO A 75 -11.11 -8.53 6.59
CA PRO A 75 -11.60 -7.63 7.64
C PRO A 75 -10.52 -7.43 8.71
N LEU A 76 -10.66 -6.38 9.54
CA LEU A 76 -9.72 -6.01 10.61
C LEU A 76 -9.66 -7.04 11.77
N PHE A 77 -9.52 -8.34 11.48
CA PHE A 77 -9.49 -9.41 12.47
C PHE A 77 -8.12 -9.61 13.12
N PHE A 78 -7.03 -9.17 12.49
CA PHE A 78 -5.68 -9.45 13.02
C PHE A 78 -5.07 -8.26 13.77
N THR A 79 -5.17 -7.06 13.22
CA THR A 79 -4.49 -5.87 13.78
C THR A 79 -5.04 -5.47 15.16
N PRO A 80 -6.36 -5.32 15.37
CA PRO A 80 -6.88 -4.94 16.69
C PRO A 80 -6.60 -5.98 17.79
N PRO A 81 -6.83 -7.30 17.60
CA PRO A 81 -6.50 -8.29 18.63
C PRO A 81 -5.00 -8.37 18.95
N LEU A 82 -4.13 -8.17 17.96
CA LEU A 82 -2.69 -8.09 18.19
C LEU A 82 -2.33 -6.90 19.10
N LEU A 83 -2.87 -5.71 18.81
CA LEU A 83 -2.61 -4.51 19.62
C LEU A 83 -3.11 -4.68 21.07
N ILE A 84 -4.30 -5.24 21.25
CA ILE A 84 -4.86 -5.55 22.58
C ILE A 84 -3.95 -6.54 23.32
N SER A 85 -3.53 -7.63 22.66
CA SER A 85 -2.66 -8.66 23.25
C SER A 85 -1.30 -8.11 23.69
N LEU A 86 -0.70 -7.25 22.87
CA LEU A 86 0.57 -6.58 23.18
C LEU A 86 0.41 -5.57 24.34
N TYR A 87 -0.74 -4.90 24.42
CA TYR A 87 -1.05 -3.97 25.50
C TYR A 87 -1.23 -4.68 26.84
N ILE A 88 -2.09 -5.71 26.92
CA ILE A 88 -2.36 -6.45 28.18
C ILE A 88 -1.13 -7.20 28.70
N SER A 89 -0.24 -7.61 27.80
CA SER A 89 1.02 -8.29 28.15
C SER A 89 2.15 -7.32 28.50
N TRP A 90 1.92 -6.00 28.45
CA TRP A 90 2.93 -4.97 28.68
C TRP A 90 4.13 -5.02 27.72
N THR A 91 3.96 -5.63 26.55
CA THR A 91 5.03 -5.80 25.55
C THR A 91 4.89 -4.87 24.35
N LEU A 92 3.84 -4.05 24.27
CA LEU A 92 3.57 -3.16 23.15
C LEU A 92 4.78 -2.33 22.72
N ASN A 93 5.36 -1.55 23.63
CA ASN A 93 6.52 -0.69 23.31
C ASN A 93 7.84 -1.45 23.12
N LYS A 94 7.87 -2.75 23.44
CA LYS A 94 9.02 -3.63 23.20
C LYS A 94 8.98 -4.21 21.78
N VAL A 95 7.79 -4.52 21.27
CA VAL A 95 7.58 -5.13 19.95
C VAL A 95 7.36 -4.06 18.88
N MET A 96 6.65 -2.99 19.22
CA MET A 96 6.22 -1.95 18.28
C MET A 96 6.99 -0.65 18.52
N THR A 97 7.55 -0.09 17.45
CA THR A 97 8.12 1.26 17.46
C THR A 97 7.00 2.31 17.43
N SER A 98 7.32 3.57 17.71
CA SER A 98 6.37 4.69 17.54
C SER A 98 5.83 4.77 16.11
N THR A 99 6.66 4.48 15.10
CA THR A 99 6.24 4.39 13.70
C THR A 99 5.21 3.28 13.48
N HIS A 100 5.43 2.08 14.04
CA HIS A 100 4.46 0.99 13.92
C HIS A 100 3.11 1.36 14.55
N ILE A 101 3.10 2.04 15.69
CA ILE A 101 1.89 2.49 16.37
C ILE A 101 1.16 3.54 15.52
N ASN A 102 1.86 4.55 15.04
CA ASN A 102 1.27 5.61 14.19
C ASN A 102 0.67 5.04 12.90
N GLU A 103 1.37 4.09 12.27
CA GLU A 103 0.85 3.42 11.07
C GLU A 103 -0.34 2.50 11.36
N SER A 104 -0.35 1.84 12.53
CA SER A 104 -1.52 1.05 12.95
C SER A 104 -2.74 1.93 13.16
N ILE A 105 -2.57 3.12 13.77
CA ILE A 105 -3.64 4.11 13.92
C ILE A 105 -4.12 4.60 12.55
N ARG A 106 -3.21 5.02 11.66
CA ARG A 106 -3.56 5.45 10.30
C ARG A 106 -4.32 4.35 9.55
N TYR A 107 -3.87 3.09 9.66
CA TYR A 107 -4.51 1.95 9.02
C TYR A 107 -5.93 1.74 9.54
N ILE A 108 -6.13 1.70 10.87
CA ILE A 108 -7.46 1.57 11.48
C ILE A 108 -8.36 2.74 11.05
N ASP A 109 -7.84 3.97 11.08
CA ASP A 109 -8.58 5.18 10.70
C ASP A 109 -9.05 5.15 9.25
N ASN A 110 -8.21 4.65 8.32
CA ASN A 110 -8.58 4.52 6.91
C ASN A 110 -9.66 3.46 6.67
N HIS A 111 -9.80 2.50 7.59
CA HIS A 111 -10.79 1.42 7.53
C HIS A 111 -12.03 1.70 8.38
N ARG A 112 -12.11 2.87 9.04
CA ARG A 112 -13.33 3.28 9.72
C ARG A 112 -14.42 3.50 8.68
N VAL A 113 -15.37 2.57 8.63
CA VAL A 113 -16.63 2.77 7.91
C VAL A 113 -17.47 3.72 8.75
N ASN A 114 -18.10 4.72 8.12
CA ASN A 114 -18.99 5.68 8.77
C ASN A 114 -20.37 5.05 9.08
N LEU A 115 -20.35 3.83 9.63
CA LEU A 115 -21.49 3.11 10.16
C LEU A 115 -21.25 2.98 11.66
N GLY A 116 -22.11 3.61 12.46
CA GLY A 116 -22.06 3.47 13.91
C GLY A 116 -22.07 1.99 14.29
N LEU A 117 -21.03 1.56 15.00
CA LEU A 117 -20.71 0.18 15.35
C LEU A 117 -20.36 -0.75 14.18
N ILE A 118 -19.14 -1.29 14.21
CA ILE A 118 -18.88 -2.71 14.46
C ILE A 118 -17.50 -2.78 15.13
N LEU A 119 -17.53 -3.00 16.45
CA LEU A 119 -16.45 -3.57 17.24
C LEU A 119 -16.72 -5.08 17.27
N PHE A 120 -15.76 -5.88 16.84
CA PHE A 120 -15.47 -7.15 17.47
C PHE A 120 -14.00 -7.12 17.89
#